data_AF-A0A2W5Q832-F1
#
_entry.id   AF-A0A2W5Q832-F1
#
_cell.length_a   1.000
_cell.length_b   1.000
_cell.length_c   1.000
_cell.angle_alpha   90.00
_cell.angle_beta   90.00
_cell.angle_gamma   90.00
#
_symmetry.space_group_name_H-M   'P 1'
#
loop_
_entity.id
_entity.type
_entity.pdbx_description
1 polymer ?
#
loop_
_entity_poly.entity_id
_entity_poly.type
_entity_poly.pdbx_seq_one_letter_code
_entity_poly.pdbx_strand_id
1 'polypeptide(L)'
;MERVQQLGDARRGKLAGNLVGFGRALRRAGVRLDASRIALAAEAAQLVGVGSRHDLAAAMESVMVSREQDRAVFRELFDAWFRDPELANKMLAQMLPTAEGRAEPV
;
A
#
# COMPACT_ATOMS: atom_id res chain seq x y z
N MET A 1 29.09 -9.59 -0.64
CA MET A 1 27.70 -9.78 -1.09
C MET A 1 26.68 -8.95 -0.27
N GLU A 2 27.09 -7.89 0.43
CA GLU A 2 26.28 -7.26 1.49
C GLU A 2 25.34 -6.12 1.00
N ARG A 3 25.67 -5.44 -0.11
CA ARG A 3 24.88 -4.28 -0.61
C ARG A 3 23.55 -4.65 -1.28
N VAL A 4 23.41 -5.87 -1.79
CA VAL A 4 22.19 -6.30 -2.50
C VAL A 4 21.07 -6.60 -1.50
N GLN A 5 21.40 -7.12 -0.32
CA GLN A 5 20.45 -7.45 0.74
C GLN A 5 19.85 -6.17 1.38
N GLN A 6 20.69 -5.20 1.73
CA GLN A 6 20.27 -3.94 2.36
C GLN A 6 19.31 -3.10 1.49
N LEU A 7 19.50 -3.12 0.16
CA LEU A 7 18.59 -2.47 -0.79
C LEU A 7 17.24 -3.21 -0.90
N GLY A 8 17.27 -4.55 -0.79
CA GLY A 8 16.09 -5.39 -0.76
C GLY A 8 15.22 -5.15 0.49
N ASP A 9 15.84 -5.03 1.66
CA ASP A 9 15.16 -4.75 2.92
C ASP A 9 14.56 -3.34 2.98
N ALA A 10 15.30 -2.33 2.50
CA ALA A 10 14.78 -0.96 2.42
C ALA A 10 13.61 -0.83 1.43
N ARG A 11 13.66 -1.55 0.29
CA ARG A 11 12.54 -1.62 -0.67
C ARG A 11 11.35 -2.36 -0.08
N ARG A 12 11.59 -3.45 0.67
CA ARG A 12 10.56 -4.22 1.37
C ARG A 12 9.86 -3.38 2.45
N GLY A 13 10.62 -2.62 3.24
CA GLY A 13 10.09 -1.71 4.25
C GLY A 13 9.26 -0.56 3.66
N LYS A 14 9.74 0.06 2.57
CA LYS A 14 8.97 1.09 1.84
C LYS A 14 7.69 0.52 1.22
N LEU A 15 7.75 -0.67 0.64
CA LEU A 15 6.59 -1.34 0.05
C LEU A 15 5.53 -1.65 1.12
N ALA A 16 5.95 -2.21 2.26
CA ALA A 16 5.04 -2.49 3.38
C ALA A 16 4.37 -1.21 3.91
N GLY A 17 5.15 -0.12 4.09
CA GLY A 17 4.60 1.19 4.49
C GLY A 17 3.59 1.74 3.49
N ASN A 18 3.90 1.65 2.19
CA ASN A 18 3.01 2.10 1.13
C ASN A 18 1.71 1.28 1.08
N LEU A 19 1.78 -0.04 1.29
CA LEU A 19 0.61 -0.92 1.34
C LEU A 19 -0.31 -0.61 2.52
N VAL A 20 0.25 -0.29 3.69
CA VAL A 20 -0.53 0.17 4.85
C VAL A 20 -1.24 1.49 4.55
N GLY A 21 -0.54 2.43 3.90
CA GLY A 21 -1.12 3.69 3.44
C GLY A 21 -2.28 3.46 2.47
N PHE A 22 -2.07 2.63 1.45
CA PHE A 22 -3.08 2.27 0.46
C PHE A 22 -4.30 1.59 1.10
N GLY A 23 -4.07 0.63 2.00
CA GLY A 23 -5.14 -0.03 2.76
C GLY A 23 -5.96 0.95 3.60
N ARG A 24 -5.33 2.00 4.14
CA ARG A 24 -6.04 3.08 4.85
C ARG A 24 -6.90 3.93 3.90
N ALA A 25 -6.39 4.24 2.71
CA ALA A 25 -7.15 4.96 1.69
C ALA A 25 -8.40 4.17 1.27
N LEU A 26 -8.26 2.86 1.02
CA LEU A 26 -9.38 1.96 0.73
C LEU A 26 -10.44 1.96 1.84
N ARG A 27 -10.02 1.84 3.11
CA ARG A 27 -10.94 1.90 4.26
C ARG A 27 -11.71 3.21 4.34
N ARG A 28 -11.05 4.33 4.02
CA ARG A 28 -11.69 5.65 4.00
C ARG A 28 -12.67 5.82 2.84
N ALA A 29 -12.41 5.17 1.72
CA ALA A 29 -13.32 5.10 0.58
C ALA A 29 -14.48 4.10 0.79
N GLY A 30 -14.60 3.48 1.97
CA GLY A 30 -15.69 2.58 2.33
C GLY A 30 -15.45 1.10 2.07
N VAL A 31 -14.26 0.73 1.56
CA VAL A 31 -13.90 -0.67 1.33
C VAL A 31 -13.64 -1.37 2.66
N ARG A 32 -14.27 -2.52 2.87
CA ARG A 32 -14.03 -3.34 4.07
C ARG A 32 -12.70 -4.09 3.93
N LEU A 33 -11.67 -3.57 4.59
CA LEU A 33 -10.33 -4.16 4.60
C LEU A 33 -9.81 -4.35 6.03
N ASP A 34 -9.34 -5.56 6.33
CA ASP A 34 -8.70 -5.93 7.60
C ASP A 34 -7.16 -5.97 7.48
N ALA A 35 -6.48 -6.05 8.62
CA ALA A 35 -5.01 -6.07 8.67
C ALA A 35 -4.42 -7.34 8.02
N SER A 36 -5.12 -8.47 8.11
CA SER A 36 -4.70 -9.74 7.52
C SER A 36 -4.63 -9.66 5.99
N ARG A 37 -5.56 -8.95 5.35
CA ARG A 37 -5.54 -8.70 3.90
C ARG A 37 -4.40 -7.79 3.46
N ILE A 38 -4.00 -6.84 4.31
CA ILE A 38 -2.82 -6.01 4.05
C ILE A 38 -1.55 -6.85 4.09
N ALA A 39 -1.43 -7.76 5.06
CA ALA A 39 -0.31 -8.72 5.12
C ALA A 39 -0.29 -9.63 3.88
N LEU A 40 -1.44 -10.21 3.50
CA LEU A 40 -1.57 -11.04 2.29
C LEU A 40 -1.21 -10.27 1.01
N ALA A 41 -1.52 -8.97 0.93
CA ALA A 41 -1.11 -8.16 -0.21
C ALA A 41 0.39 -7.92 -0.27
N ALA A 42 1.06 -7.80 0.87
CA ALA A 42 2.51 -7.74 0.92
C ALA A 42 3.14 -9.04 0.43
N GLU A 43 2.62 -10.19 0.87
CA GLU A 43 3.06 -11.51 0.40
C GLU A 43 2.81 -11.69 -1.10
N ALA A 44 1.61 -11.35 -1.58
CA ALA A 44 1.25 -11.43 -2.99
C ALA A 44 2.18 -10.58 -3.87
N ALA A 45 2.48 -9.35 -3.45
CA ALA A 45 3.41 -8.46 -4.15
C ALA A 45 4.85 -9.03 -4.22
N GLN A 46 5.26 -9.84 -3.24
CA GLN A 46 6.56 -10.51 -3.26
C GLN A 46 6.58 -11.71 -4.20
N LEU A 47 5.46 -12.42 -4.34
CA LEU A 47 5.33 -13.58 -5.21
C LEU A 47 5.24 -13.18 -6.70
N VAL A 48 4.45 -12.16 -7.03
CA VAL A 48 4.26 -11.71 -8.42
C VAL A 48 5.32 -10.70 -8.86
N GLY A 49 5.99 -10.06 -7.91
CA GLY A 49 6.95 -8.99 -8.15
C GLY A 49 6.29 -7.66 -8.54
N VAL A 50 7.09 -6.59 -8.58
CA VAL A 50 6.62 -5.21 -8.87
C VAL A 50 6.95 -4.75 -10.30
N GLY A 51 7.46 -5.65 -11.15
CA GLY A 51 7.91 -5.32 -12.51
C GLY A 51 6.77 -5.15 -13.52
N SER A 52 5.61 -5.75 -13.24
CA SER A 52 4.40 -5.65 -14.05
C SER A 52 3.28 -5.07 -13.21
N ARG A 53 2.87 -3.83 -13.52
CA ARG A 53 1.76 -3.16 -12.83
C ARG A 53 0.47 -3.98 -12.94
N HIS A 54 0.25 -4.63 -14.07
CA HIS A 54 -0.95 -5.43 -14.31
C HIS A 54 -1.01 -6.65 -13.39
N ASP A 55 0.10 -7.38 -13.25
CA ASP A 55 0.15 -8.59 -12.41
C ASP A 55 0.03 -8.22 -10.92
N LEU A 56 0.67 -7.12 -10.52
CA LEU A 56 0.53 -6.59 -9.17
C LEU A 56 -0.91 -6.13 -8.89
N ALA A 57 -1.57 -5.47 -9.84
CA ALA A 57 -2.96 -5.04 -9.71
C ALA A 57 -3.89 -6.24 -9.50
N ALA A 58 -3.75 -7.28 -10.33
CA ALA A 58 -4.56 -8.48 -10.25
C ALA A 58 -4.36 -9.22 -8.92
N ALA A 59 -3.09 -9.36 -8.48
CA ALA A 59 -2.76 -10.00 -7.23
C ALA A 59 -3.31 -9.22 -6.02
N MET A 60 -3.12 -7.91 -6.00
CA MET A 60 -3.64 -7.05 -4.93
C MET A 60 -5.18 -7.01 -4.91
N GLU A 61 -5.83 -6.95 -6.07
CA GLU A 61 -7.30 -7.00 -6.19
C GLU A 61 -7.83 -8.32 -5.58
N SER A 62 -7.18 -9.45 -5.90
CA SER A 62 -7.62 -10.78 -5.42
C SER A 62 -7.59 -10.96 -3.90
N VAL A 63 -6.67 -10.29 -3.21
CA VAL A 63 -6.50 -10.44 -1.75
C VAL A 63 -7.18 -9.31 -0.96
N MET A 64 -7.22 -8.10 -1.51
CA MET A 64 -7.81 -6.95 -0.84
C MET A 64 -9.33 -6.83 -1.06
N VAL A 65 -9.85 -7.28 -2.20
CA VAL A 65 -11.26 -7.10 -2.56
C VAL A 65 -12.06 -8.37 -2.26
N SER A 66 -13.12 -8.23 -1.47
CA SER A 66 -14.03 -9.34 -1.12
C SER A 66 -15.40 -9.24 -1.78
N ARG A 67 -15.76 -8.05 -2.26
CA ARG A 67 -17.09 -7.75 -2.82
C ARG A 67 -16.92 -7.10 -4.18
N GLU A 68 -17.78 -7.47 -5.11
CA GLU A 68 -17.77 -6.93 -6.48
C GLU A 68 -17.83 -5.39 -6.49
N GLN A 69 -18.69 -4.81 -5.65
CA GLN A 69 -18.84 -3.35 -5.49
C GLN A 69 -17.55 -2.62 -5.08
N ASP A 70 -16.63 -3.28 -4.39
CA ASP A 70 -15.39 -2.68 -3.91
C ASP A 70 -14.30 -2.68 -5.00
N ARG A 71 -14.47 -3.44 -6.09
CA ARG A 71 -13.49 -3.53 -7.19
C ARG A 71 -13.30 -2.20 -7.91
N ALA A 72 -14.40 -1.48 -8.17
CA ALA A 72 -14.33 -0.20 -8.86
C ALA A 72 -13.51 0.81 -8.05
N VAL A 73 -13.77 0.90 -6.75
CA VAL A 73 -13.04 1.77 -5.81
C VAL A 73 -11.57 1.36 -5.72
N PHE A 74 -11.29 0.06 -5.64
CA PHE A 74 -9.92 -0.46 -5.64
C PHE A 74 -9.15 -0.04 -6.90
N ARG A 75 -9.73 -0.26 -8.09
CA ARG A 75 -9.06 0.04 -9.37
C ARG A 75 -8.81 1.53 -9.53
N GLU A 76 -9.76 2.38 -9.15
CA GLU A 76 -9.59 3.83 -9.20
C GLU A 76 -8.44 4.29 -8.28
N LEU A 77 -8.43 3.83 -7.03
CA LEU A 77 -7.37 4.17 -6.08
C LEU A 77 -6.01 3.60 -6.50
N PHE A 78 -5.98 2.38 -7.04
CA PHE A 78 -4.76 1.74 -7.52
C PHE A 78 -4.19 2.49 -8.73
N ASP A 79 -5.04 2.89 -9.67
CA ASP A 79 -4.66 3.71 -10.80
C ASP A 79 -4.12 5.07 -10.36
N ALA A 80 -4.77 5.73 -9.39
CA ALA A 80 -4.28 6.97 -8.81
C ALA A 80 -2.92 6.78 -8.10
N TRP A 81 -2.73 5.65 -7.44
CA TRP A 81 -1.48 5.29 -6.75
C TRP A 81 -0.31 5.11 -7.74
N PHE A 82 -0.56 4.60 -8.95
CA PHE A 82 0.46 4.36 -9.99
C PHE A 82 0.62 5.48 -11.02
N ARG A 83 -0.35 6.38 -11.18
CA ARG A 83 -0.30 7.46 -12.18
C ARG A 83 0.76 8.51 -11.83
N ASP A 84 1.04 8.69 -10.54
CA ASP A 84 2.10 9.60 -10.08
C ASP A 84 2.54 9.20 -8.65
N PRO A 85 3.65 8.44 -8.50
CA PRO A 85 4.07 7.92 -7.21
C PRO A 85 4.38 9.03 -6.18
N GLU A 86 4.73 10.24 -6.64
CA GLU A 86 4.89 11.41 -5.77
C GLU A 86 3.55 12.00 -5.32
N LEU A 87 2.55 12.08 -6.21
CA LEU A 87 1.20 12.53 -5.85
C LEU A 87 0.54 11.57 -4.86
N ALA A 88 0.71 10.27 -5.05
CA ALA A 88 0.15 9.27 -4.15
C ALA A 88 0.79 9.34 -2.75
N ASN A 89 2.10 9.58 -2.69
CA ASN A 89 2.81 9.79 -1.43
C ASN A 89 2.36 11.10 -0.73
N LYS A 90 2.10 12.17 -1.49
CA LYS A 90 1.52 13.43 -0.98
C LYS A 90 0.07 13.26 -0.50
N MET A 91 -0.75 12.48 -1.20
CA MET A 91 -2.13 12.19 -0.80
C MET A 91 -2.14 11.38 0.51
N LEU A 92 -1.27 10.38 0.64
CA LEU A 92 -1.09 9.61 1.86
C LEU A 92 -0.57 10.46 3.03
N ALA A 93 0.41 11.34 2.78
CA ALA A 93 0.95 12.25 3.78
C ALA A 93 -0.09 13.24 4.32
N GLN A 94 -0.94 13.79 3.45
CA GLN A 94 -2.03 14.70 3.85
C GLN A 94 -3.17 13.99 4.59
N MET A 95 -3.25 12.67 4.42
CA MET A 95 -4.29 11.83 4.99
C MET A 95 -3.90 11.24 6.36
N LEU A 96 -2.62 11.14 6.68
CA LEU A 96 -2.17 10.70 7.99
C LEU A 96 -2.44 11.82 9.01
N PRO A 97 -3.11 11.57 10.16
CA PRO A 97 -3.13 12.56 11.23
C PRO A 97 -1.68 12.82 11.60
N THR A 98 -1.28 14.10 11.64
CA THR A 98 0.05 14.51 12.05
C THR A 98 0.28 13.99 13.46
N ALA A 99 0.99 12.87 13.57
CA ALA A 99 1.51 12.39 14.84
C ALA A 99 2.73 13.26 15.19
N GLU A 100 2.48 14.54 15.43
CA GLU A 100 3.43 15.40 16.11
C GLU A 100 3.45 14.96 17.58
N GLY A 101 4.54 14.28 17.93
CA GLY A 101 4.81 13.83 19.27
C GLY A 101 4.94 15.00 20.22
N ARG A 102 4.30 14.87 21.38
CA ARG A 102 4.77 15.50 22.61
C ARG A 102 5.38 14.40 23.48
N ALA A 103 6.69 14.23 23.33
CA ALA A 103 7.55 13.70 24.37
C ALA A 103 8.69 14.72 24.50
N GLU A 104 8.42 15.75 25.28
CA GLU A 104 9.41 16.71 25.76
C GLU A 104 10.09 16.11 26.99
N PRO A 105 11.41 15.86 26.98
CA PRO A 105 12.14 15.55 28.19
C PRO A 105 12.59 16.85 28.85
N VAL A 106 12.12 17.10 30.06
CA VAL A 106 12.79 17.94 31.06
C VAL A 106 12.82 17.22 32.40
#